data_AF-J2V7D9-F1
#
_entry.id   AF-J2V7D9-F1
#
_cell.length_a   1.000
_cell.length_b   1.000
_cell.length_c   1.000
_cell.angle_alpha   90.00
_cell.angle_beta   90.00
_cell.angle_gamma   90.00
#
_symmetry.space_group_name_H-M   'P 1'
#
loop_
_entity.id
_entity.type
_entity.pdbx_description
1 polymer ?
#
loop_
_entity_poly.entity_id
_entity_poly.type
_entity_poly.pdbx_seq_one_letter_code
_entity_poly.pdbx_strand_id
1 'polypeptide(L)'
;MSSNSYSTCRYIKFHTIYERLAKWLLMSQDRAHATEFEITQETLASVLGVRRVGITDAAIRMRKNGIIEYSRGHVRILNRQRLEGQACSCYEGETRIYAQAL
;
A
#
# COMPACT_ATOMS: atom_id res chain seq x y z
N MET A 1 1.85 -26.44 0.50
CA MET A 1 2.92 -25.49 0.18
C MET A 1 2.40 -24.61 -0.95
N SER A 2 2.03 -23.35 -0.80
CA SER A 2 2.27 -22.38 0.27
C SER A 2 1.03 -21.52 0.43
N SER A 3 0.51 -21.47 1.65
CA SER A 3 -0.60 -20.63 2.08
C SER A 3 -0.15 -19.17 2.07
N ASN A 4 -0.29 -18.51 0.94
CA ASN A 4 -0.04 -17.08 0.86
C ASN A 4 -1.37 -16.36 1.13
N SER A 5 -1.67 -16.20 2.42
CA SER A 5 -2.82 -15.46 2.93
C SER A 5 -2.59 -13.96 2.69
N TYR A 6 -2.72 -13.51 1.44
CA TYR A 6 -2.99 -12.10 1.18
C TYR A 6 -4.45 -11.88 1.57
N SER A 7 -4.72 -11.07 2.58
CA SER A 7 -6.07 -10.63 2.94
C SER A 7 -6.76 -10.11 1.68
N THR A 8 -7.58 -10.96 1.05
CA THR A 8 -8.15 -10.72 -0.27
C THR A 8 -9.20 -9.64 -0.13
N CYS A 9 -8.85 -8.43 -0.54
CA CYS A 9 -9.79 -7.32 -0.64
C CYS A 9 -10.85 -7.67 -1.70
N ARG A 10 -11.98 -8.24 -1.25
CA ARG A 10 -12.99 -8.93 -2.08
C ARG A 10 -13.67 -8.05 -3.13
N TYR A 11 -13.49 -6.72 -3.04
CA TYR A 11 -14.07 -5.71 -3.93
C TYR A 11 -13.02 -4.99 -4.82
N ILE A 12 -12.14 -5.76 -5.46
CA ILE A 12 -11.07 -5.23 -6.35
C ILE A 12 -11.59 -4.32 -7.48
N LYS A 13 -12.88 -4.42 -7.84
CA LYS A 13 -13.52 -3.62 -8.89
C LYS A 13 -13.92 -2.21 -8.46
N PHE A 14 -14.05 -1.97 -7.15
CA PHE A 14 -14.45 -0.66 -6.61
C PHE A 14 -13.27 0.07 -5.99
N HIS A 15 -12.15 -0.62 -5.74
CA HIS A 15 -10.96 -0.01 -5.18
C HIS A 15 -10.03 0.46 -6.28
N THR A 16 -9.60 1.69 -6.15
CA THR A 16 -8.62 2.31 -7.01
C THR A 16 -7.24 1.65 -6.80
N ILE A 17 -6.38 1.77 -7.80
CA ILE A 17 -4.98 1.32 -7.70
C ILE A 17 -4.26 2.01 -6.53
N TYR A 18 -4.70 3.22 -6.20
CA TYR A 18 -4.25 4.02 -5.07
C TYR A 18 -4.44 3.32 -3.72
N GLU A 19 -5.65 2.86 -3.43
CA GLU A 19 -5.98 2.19 -2.16
C GLU A 19 -5.27 0.85 -2.02
N ARG A 20 -5.12 0.11 -3.12
CA ARG A 20 -4.40 -1.17 -3.15
C ARG A 20 -2.91 -0.98 -2.87
N LEU A 21 -2.31 0.05 -3.45
CA LEU A 21 -0.94 0.44 -3.19
C LEU A 21 -0.76 0.88 -1.72
N ALA A 22 -1.69 1.66 -1.18
CA ALA A 22 -1.66 2.11 0.21
C ALA A 22 -1.67 0.93 1.18
N LYS A 23 -2.60 -0.01 0.99
CA LYS A 23 -2.68 -1.24 1.80
C LYS A 23 -1.40 -2.06 1.73
N TRP A 24 -0.85 -2.24 0.52
CA TRP A 24 0.39 -3.00 0.36
C TRP A 24 1.56 -2.34 1.09
N LEU A 25 1.70 -1.02 1.01
CA LEU A 25 2.75 -0.28 1.71
C LEU A 25 2.61 -0.39 3.23
N LEU A 26 1.38 -0.30 3.77
CA LEU A 26 1.12 -0.50 5.21
C LEU A 26 1.49 -1.92 5.65
N MET A 27 1.05 -2.94 4.90
CA MET A 27 1.38 -4.34 5.21
C MET A 27 2.90 -4.59 5.14
N SER A 28 3.59 -4.01 4.15
CA SER A 28 5.04 -4.12 4.03
C SER A 28 5.74 -3.43 5.20
N GLN A 29 5.24 -2.27 5.64
CA GLN A 29 5.75 -1.57 6.84
C GLN A 29 5.52 -2.35 8.12
N ASP A 30 4.33 -2.95 8.29
CA ASP A 30 4.01 -3.76 9.46
C ASP A 30 4.85 -5.03 9.54
N ARG A 31 5.14 -5.65 8.39
CA ARG A 31 5.94 -6.89 8.32
C ARG A 31 7.44 -6.65 8.42
N ALA A 32 7.95 -5.58 7.81
CA ALA A 32 9.38 -5.29 7.78
C ALA A 32 9.82 -4.35 8.91
N HIS A 33 8.88 -3.77 9.66
CA HIS A 33 9.13 -2.68 10.62
C HIS A 33 9.98 -1.54 10.02
N ALA A 34 9.82 -1.29 8.72
CA ALA A 34 10.62 -0.34 7.94
C ALA A 34 9.73 0.74 7.31
N THR A 35 10.24 1.97 7.25
CA THR A 35 9.56 3.12 6.62
C THR A 35 9.98 3.34 5.17
N GLU A 36 10.99 2.60 4.71
CA GLU A 36 11.63 2.75 3.41
C GLU A 36 11.75 1.39 2.72
N PHE A 37 11.50 1.35 1.41
CA PHE A 37 11.51 0.13 0.60
C PHE A 37 12.21 0.38 -0.72
N GLU A 38 13.16 -0.49 -1.06
CA GLU A 38 13.76 -0.56 -2.38
C GLU A 38 12.88 -1.43 -3.28
N ILE A 39 11.84 -0.83 -3.86
CA ILE A 39 10.94 -1.50 -4.78
C ILE A 39 10.64 -0.65 -6.02
N THR A 40 10.77 -1.28 -7.18
CA THR A 40 10.50 -0.64 -8.47
C THR A 40 9.01 -0.66 -8.81
N GLN A 41 8.61 0.24 -9.71
CA GLN A 41 7.25 0.28 -10.26
C GLN A 41 6.90 -1.01 -11.02
N GLU A 42 7.85 -1.64 -11.73
CA GLU A 42 7.61 -2.95 -12.35
C GLU A 42 7.29 -4.01 -11.32
N THR A 43 8.06 -4.09 -10.24
CA THR A 43 7.83 -5.08 -9.18
C THR A 43 6.51 -4.84 -8.49
N LEU A 44 6.19 -3.59 -8.14
CA LEU A 44 4.88 -3.22 -7.57
C LEU A 44 3.72 -3.56 -8.52
N ALA A 45 3.86 -3.30 -9.81
CA ALA A 45 2.86 -3.62 -10.82
C ALA A 45 2.62 -5.14 -10.92
N SER A 46 3.70 -5.93 -10.86
CA SER A 46 3.64 -7.40 -10.84
C SER A 46 2.96 -7.92 -9.58
N VAL A 47 3.38 -7.45 -8.40
CA VAL A 47 2.84 -7.88 -7.09
C VAL A 47 1.36 -7.51 -6.95
N LEU A 48 0.98 -6.33 -7.44
CA LEU A 48 -0.41 -5.88 -7.42
C LEU A 48 -1.22 -6.36 -8.62
N GLY A 49 -0.62 -7.05 -9.60
CA GLY A 49 -1.31 -7.51 -10.81
C GLY A 49 -2.01 -6.38 -11.58
N VAL A 50 -1.40 -5.19 -11.63
CA VAL A 50 -1.92 -4.01 -12.36
C VAL A 50 -0.91 -3.51 -13.37
N ARG A 51 -1.33 -2.64 -14.30
CA ARG A 51 -0.42 -2.01 -15.25
C ARG A 51 0.48 -0.98 -14.57
N ARG A 52 1.73 -0.88 -15.01
CA ARG A 52 2.74 0.09 -14.55
C ARG A 52 2.21 1.53 -14.51
N VAL A 53 1.49 1.94 -15.56
CA VAL A 53 0.89 3.28 -15.67
C VAL A 53 -0.02 3.60 -14.46
N GLY A 54 -0.79 2.62 -13.99
CA GLY A 54 -1.65 2.78 -12.83
C GLY A 54 -0.87 2.93 -11.52
N ILE A 55 0.26 2.22 -11.38
CA ILE A 55 1.17 2.39 -10.23
C ILE A 55 1.82 3.77 -10.27
N THR A 56 2.30 4.19 -11.44
CA THR A 56 2.92 5.51 -11.62
C THR A 56 1.93 6.63 -11.27
N ASP A 57 0.68 6.57 -11.77
CA ASP A 57 -0.35 7.56 -11.44
C ASP A 57 -0.67 7.57 -9.94
N ALA A 58 -0.82 6.40 -9.33
CA ALA A 58 -1.06 6.28 -7.88
C ALA A 58 0.11 6.86 -7.06
N ALA A 59 1.35 6.51 -7.40
CA ALA A 59 2.54 6.99 -6.72
C ALA A 59 2.70 8.52 -6.87
N ILE A 60 2.41 9.08 -8.04
CA ILE A 60 2.42 10.54 -8.26
C ILE A 60 1.39 11.23 -7.38
N ARG A 61 0.16 10.69 -7.30
CA ARG A 61 -0.88 11.25 -6.43
C ARG A 61 -0.50 11.18 -4.94
N MET A 62 0.07 10.05 -4.49
CA MET A 62 0.51 9.89 -3.10
C MET A 62 1.63 10.86 -2.75
N ARG A 63 2.56 11.07 -3.70
CA ARG A 63 3.63 12.05 -3.57
C ARG A 63 3.11 13.48 -3.52
N LYS A 64 2.18 13.85 -4.41
CA LYS A 64 1.53 15.17 -4.38
C LYS A 64 0.80 15.44 -3.06
N ASN A 65 0.20 14.40 -2.47
CA ASN A 65 -0.47 14.50 -1.18
C ASN A 65 0.49 14.45 0.02
N GLY A 66 1.81 14.30 -0.21
CA GLY A 66 2.82 14.22 0.86
C GLY A 66 2.70 12.97 1.73
N ILE A 67 2.19 11.87 1.18
CA ILE A 67 1.99 10.60 1.89
C ILE A 67 3.23 9.72 1.76
N ILE A 68 3.78 9.67 0.54
CA ILE A 68 5.01 8.92 0.23
C ILE A 68 5.97 9.80 -0.56
N GLU A 69 7.24 9.45 -0.47
CA GLU A 69 8.25 9.83 -1.45
C GLU A 69 8.56 8.65 -2.36
N TYR A 70 8.71 8.94 -3.65
CA TYR A 70 9.08 7.94 -4.65
C TYR A 70 10.24 8.49 -5.49
N SER A 71 11.38 7.80 -5.47
CA SER A 71 12.58 8.17 -6.24
C SER A 71 13.30 6.91 -6.73
N ARG A 72 13.54 6.79 -8.04
CA ARG A 72 14.36 5.73 -8.66
C ARG A 72 14.24 4.31 -8.05
N GLY A 73 13.02 3.83 -7.80
CA GLY A 73 12.81 2.48 -7.23
C GLY A 73 12.98 2.41 -5.71
N HIS A 74 12.97 3.55 -5.04
CA HIS A 74 12.92 3.69 -3.60
C HIS A 74 11.58 4.37 -3.22
N VAL A 75 10.90 3.79 -2.24
CA VAL A 75 9.63 4.27 -1.70
C VAL A 75 9.81 4.55 -0.22
N ARG A 76 9.54 5.78 0.21
CA ARG A 76 9.58 6.18 1.59
C ARG A 76 8.21 6.62 2.07
N ILE A 77 7.75 6.06 3.19
CA ILE A 77 6.48 6.45 3.82
C ILE A 77 6.75 7.69 4.67
N LEU A 78 6.15 8.83 4.29
CA LEU A 78 6.30 10.09 5.01
C LEU A 78 5.28 10.23 6.14
N ASN A 79 4.04 9.79 5.89
CA ASN A 79 2.97 9.91 6.86
C ASN A 79 2.10 8.67 6.84
N ARG A 80 2.32 7.79 7.82
CA ARG A 80 1.57 6.55 7.99
C ARG A 80 0.08 6.81 8.20
N GLN A 81 -0.29 7.72 9.09
CA GLN A 81 -1.70 8.02 9.39
C GLN A 81 -2.48 8.48 8.14
N ARG A 82 -1.85 9.29 7.28
CA ARG A 82 -2.44 9.69 5.99
C ARG A 82 -2.48 8.53 5.00
N LEU A 83 -1.51 7.63 5.03
CA LEU A 83 -1.51 6.41 4.24
C LEU A 83 -2.66 5.48 4.65
N GLU A 84 -2.93 5.36 5.96
CA GLU A 84 -4.05 4.60 6.52
C GLU A 84 -5.39 5.19 6.10
N GLY A 85 -5.56 6.52 6.19
CA GLY A 85 -6.78 7.20 5.73
C GLY A 85 -6.99 7.17 4.20
N GLN A 86 -5.99 6.72 3.44
CA GLN A 86 -6.07 6.50 1.99
C GLN A 86 -6.11 5.01 1.61
N ALA A 87 -5.84 4.12 2.57
CA ALA A 87 -6.13 2.72 2.40
C ALA A 87 -7.65 2.56 2.39
N CYS A 88 -8.14 1.64 1.56
CA CYS A 88 -9.57 1.33 1.49
C CYS A 88 -10.15 1.11 2.90
N SER A 89 -11.43 1.44 3.14
CA SER A 89 -12.16 1.12 4.38
C SER A 89 -12.13 -0.38 4.77
N CYS A 90 -11.74 -1.26 3.85
CA CYS A 90 -11.39 -2.66 4.15
C CYS A 90 -10.13 -2.81 5.04
N TYR A 91 -9.29 -1.79 5.12
CA TYR A 91 -8.19 -1.68 6.09
C TYR A 91 -8.70 -1.24 7.47
N GLU A 92 -9.64 -0.29 7.54
CA GLU A 92 -10.27 0.14 8.80
C GLU A 92 -10.97 -1.02 9.52
N GLY A 93 -11.54 -1.97 8.77
CA GLY A 93 -12.08 -3.22 9.32
C GLY A 93 -11.04 -4.12 9.98
N GLU A 94 -9.77 -4.06 9.55
CA GLU A 94 -8.61 -4.75 10.15
C GLU A 94 -8.01 -3.92 11.31
N THR A 95 -7.99 -2.58 11.22
CA THR A 95 -7.43 -1.68 12.27
C THR A 95 -8.19 -1.77 13.60
N ARG A 96 -9.48 -2.13 13.59
CA ARG A 96 -10.26 -2.34 14.82
C ARG A 96 -9.73 -3.49 15.69
N ILE A 97 -8.93 -4.39 15.12
CA ILE A 97 -8.25 -5.49 15.82
C ILE A 97 -6.90 -5.02 16.40
N TYR A 98 -6.19 -4.12 15.71
CA TYR A 98 -4.88 -3.62 16.17
C TYR A 98 -4.99 -2.54 17.26
N ALA A 99 -6.12 -1.81 17.33
CA ALA A 99 -6.39 -0.85 18.40
C ALA A 99 -6.73 -1.48 19.76
N GLN A 100 -6.81 -2.82 19.87
CA GLN A 100 -7.01 -3.54 21.13
C GLN A 100 -5.74 -4.27 21.64
N ALA A 101 -4.58 -4.06 20.99
CA ALA A 101 -3.31 -4.66 21.39
C ALA A 101 -2.37 -3.68 22.13
N LEU A 102 -2.92 -2.65 22.77
CA LEU A 102 -2.23 -1.77 23.74
C LEU A 102 -3.02 -1.69 25.04
#